data_AF-A0A2V6SVS5-F1
#
_entry.id   AF-A0A2V6SVS5-F1
#
_cell.length_a   1.000
_cell.length_b   1.000
_cell.length_c   1.000
_cell.angle_alpha   90.00
_cell.angle_beta   90.00
_cell.angle_gamma   90.00
#
_symmetry.space_group_name_H-M   'P 1'
#
loop_
_entity.id
_entity.type
_entity.pdbx_description
1 polymer ?
#
loop_
_entity_poly.entity_id
_entity_poly.type
_entity_poly.pdbx_seq_one_letter_code
_entity_poly.pdbx_strand_id
1 'polypeptide(L)'
;QALPLTFGYKVAVWVDELDRHAERLREAEPRIFVGNLAGAVGTFAGLGEQGLGVQSGALARLGLGVPRISWHAARDRIAEIGGLLVQVTGTLGKIANEIRLLQKTEVDELREPFHRGKVGSSTMPHKRNPSTAELVVALARLVRAAVAPLLE
;
A
#
# COMPACT_ATOMS: atom_id res chain seq x y z
N GLN A 1 -13.56 -27.93 11.30
CA GLN A 1 -14.21 -27.10 12.33
C GLN A 1 -13.19 -26.92 13.47
N ALA A 2 -13.12 -25.73 14.07
CA ALA A 2 -12.25 -25.39 15.19
C ALA A 2 -13.11 -24.89 16.37
N LEU A 3 -12.51 -24.30 17.42
CA LEU A 3 -13.29 -23.68 18.50
C LEU A 3 -14.03 -22.43 18.01
N PRO A 4 -15.20 -22.09 18.58
CA PRO A 4 -15.96 -20.90 18.22
C PRO A 4 -15.19 -19.60 18.45
N LEU A 5 -15.47 -18.59 17.62
CA LEU A 5 -14.99 -17.21 17.76
C LEU A 5 -16.10 -16.23 17.35
N THR A 6 -15.95 -14.96 17.69
CA THR A 6 -16.87 -13.91 17.23
C THR A 6 -16.34 -13.22 15.97
N PHE A 7 -17.24 -12.74 15.12
CA PHE A 7 -16.83 -11.95 13.95
C PHE A 7 -16.05 -10.68 14.36
N GLY A 8 -16.44 -10.05 15.46
CA GLY A 8 -15.73 -8.90 16.03
C GLY A 8 -14.27 -9.22 16.37
N TYR A 9 -13.98 -10.40 16.94
CA TYR A 9 -12.61 -10.84 17.20
C TYR A 9 -11.81 -10.98 15.89
N LYS A 10 -12.40 -11.57 14.85
CA LYS A 10 -11.77 -11.68 13.52
C LYS A 10 -11.44 -10.31 12.92
N VAL A 11 -12.37 -9.35 13.03
CA VAL A 11 -12.16 -7.97 12.56
C VAL A 11 -11.11 -7.25 13.41
N ALA A 12 -11.07 -7.45 14.73
CA ALA A 12 -10.07 -6.85 15.60
C ALA A 12 -8.64 -7.25 15.20
N VAL A 13 -8.42 -8.51 14.81
CA VAL A 13 -7.12 -8.96 14.26
C VAL A 13 -6.75 -8.21 12.98
N TRP A 14 -7.73 -7.88 12.13
CA TRP A 14 -7.48 -7.10 10.90
C TRP A 14 -7.12 -5.65 11.19
N VAL A 15 -7.86 -5.02 12.13
CA VAL A 15 -7.60 -3.64 12.55
C VAL A 15 -6.20 -3.52 13.16
N ASP A 16 -5.84 -4.43 14.07
CA ASP A 16 -4.52 -4.48 14.69
C ASP A 16 -3.38 -4.67 13.66
N GLU A 17 -3.59 -5.47 12.60
CA GLU A 17 -2.63 -5.53 11.48
C GLU A 17 -2.53 -4.22 10.70
N LEU A 18 -3.65 -3.55 10.44
CA LEU A 18 -3.68 -2.27 9.72
C LEU A 18 -3.03 -1.15 10.53
N ASP A 19 -3.22 -1.13 11.85
CA ASP A 19 -2.62 -0.15 12.75
C ASP A 19 -1.09 -0.25 12.73
N ARG A 20 -0.54 -1.49 12.76
CA ARG A 20 0.90 -1.71 12.58
C ARG A 20 1.40 -1.24 11.22
N HIS A 21 0.61 -1.38 10.14
CA HIS A 21 1.00 -0.85 8.83
C HIS A 21 1.00 0.68 8.83
N ALA A 22 0.01 1.31 9.46
CA ALA A 22 -0.05 2.76 9.59
C ALA A 22 1.13 3.31 10.40
N GLU A 23 1.56 2.60 11.45
CA GLU A 23 2.76 2.91 12.22
C GLU A 23 4.02 2.83 11.34
N ARG A 24 4.25 1.71 10.64
CA ARG A 24 5.40 1.55 9.74
C ARG A 24 5.47 2.64 8.66
N LEU A 25 4.33 3.02 8.10
CA LEU A 25 4.25 4.10 7.11
C LEU A 25 4.68 5.45 7.71
N ARG A 26 4.19 5.78 8.91
CA ARG A 26 4.60 7.01 9.63
C ARG A 26 6.08 7.00 9.99
N GLU A 27 6.60 5.86 10.44
CA GLU A 27 8.02 5.71 10.78
C GLU A 27 8.93 5.85 9.56
N ALA A 28 8.47 5.44 8.38
CA ALA A 28 9.24 5.48 7.15
C ALA A 28 9.14 6.82 6.42
N GLU A 29 8.09 7.61 6.68
CA GLU A 29 7.86 8.93 6.09
C GLU A 29 9.13 9.82 6.03
N PRO A 30 9.89 10.06 7.12
CA PRO A 30 11.09 10.90 7.06
C PRO A 30 12.25 10.31 6.25
N ARG A 31 12.25 8.99 6.01
CA ARG A 31 13.25 8.32 5.17
C ARG A 31 12.82 8.31 3.70
N ILE A 32 11.54 8.17 3.40
CA ILE A 32 11.08 8.02 2.03
C ILE A 32 10.89 9.39 1.36
N PHE A 33 10.31 10.36 2.07
CA PHE A 33 9.98 11.68 1.51
C PHE A 33 11.14 12.66 1.60
N VAL A 34 12.24 12.30 0.92
CA VAL A 34 13.40 13.18 0.73
C VAL A 34 13.59 13.49 -0.75
N GLY A 35 14.08 14.68 -1.06
CA GLY A 35 14.35 15.07 -2.44
C GLY A 35 15.65 14.50 -3.01
N ASN A 36 15.78 14.52 -4.33
CA ASN A 36 17.04 14.20 -5.02
C ASN A 36 17.47 15.37 -5.92
N LEU A 37 18.11 16.38 -5.32
CA LEU A 37 18.62 17.55 -6.04
C LEU A 37 20.11 17.74 -5.71
N ALA A 38 21.00 17.15 -6.53
CA ALA A 38 22.44 17.15 -6.27
C ALA A 38 23.31 17.41 -7.53
N GLY A 39 22.70 17.93 -8.60
CA GLY A 39 23.37 18.14 -9.90
C GLY A 39 23.64 16.83 -10.65
N ALA A 40 24.34 16.91 -11.79
CA ALA A 40 24.48 15.81 -12.76
C ALA A 40 25.00 14.50 -12.16
N VAL A 41 26.02 14.57 -11.30
CA VAL A 41 26.68 13.39 -10.70
C VAL A 41 26.62 13.38 -9.17
N GLY A 42 25.82 14.25 -8.57
CA GLY A 42 25.61 14.28 -7.12
C GLY A 42 26.62 15.11 -6.32
N THR A 43 27.52 15.86 -6.97
CA THR A 43 28.62 16.61 -6.35
C THR A 43 28.40 18.13 -6.28
N PHE A 44 27.28 18.63 -6.82
CA PHE A 44 27.02 20.07 -6.96
C PHE A 44 28.03 20.88 -7.79
N ALA A 45 28.87 20.24 -8.61
CA ALA A 45 29.92 20.93 -9.38
C ALA A 45 29.41 22.14 -10.21
N GLY A 46 28.21 22.05 -10.80
CA GLY A 46 27.62 23.15 -11.57
C GLY A 46 27.04 24.31 -10.72
N LEU A 47 26.84 24.10 -9.42
CA LEU A 47 26.32 25.11 -8.48
C LEU A 47 27.39 25.61 -7.50
N GLY A 48 28.56 24.96 -7.45
CA GLY A 48 29.65 25.30 -6.54
C GLY A 48 29.20 25.35 -5.08
N GLU A 49 29.64 26.38 -4.37
CA GLU A 49 29.34 26.59 -2.94
C GLU A 49 27.84 26.77 -2.65
N GLN A 50 27.04 27.17 -3.66
CA GLN A 50 25.61 27.39 -3.49
C GLN A 50 24.79 26.08 -3.51
N GLY A 51 25.39 24.95 -3.90
CA GLY A 51 24.67 23.70 -4.13
C GLY A 51 23.80 23.23 -2.96
N LEU A 52 24.34 23.24 -1.75
CA LEU A 52 23.62 22.83 -0.53
C LEU A 52 22.51 23.82 -0.14
N GLY A 53 22.75 25.12 -0.34
CA GLY A 53 21.75 26.16 -0.09
C GLY A 53 20.57 26.07 -1.06
N VAL A 54 20.88 25.83 -2.34
CA VAL A 54 19.86 25.59 -3.39
C VAL A 54 19.06 24.33 -3.10
N GLN A 55 19.73 23.22 -2.71
CA GLN A 55 19.05 21.97 -2.35
C GLN A 55 18.08 22.17 -1.19
N SER A 56 18.56 22.68 -0.06
CA SER A 56 17.73 22.86 1.14
C SER A 56 16.56 23.81 0.90
N GLY A 57 16.80 24.96 0.24
CA GLY A 57 15.76 25.93 -0.08
C GLY A 57 14.70 25.40 -1.05
N ALA A 58 15.10 24.64 -2.07
CA ALA A 58 14.15 24.04 -3.02
C ALA A 58 13.32 22.93 -2.36
N LEU A 59 13.95 22.04 -1.59
CA LEU A 59 13.25 20.93 -0.94
C LEU A 59 12.31 21.39 0.17
N ALA A 60 12.68 22.44 0.92
CA ALA A 60 11.78 23.06 1.89
C ALA A 60 10.51 23.62 1.24
N ARG A 61 10.61 24.23 0.06
CA ARG A 61 9.44 24.72 -0.70
C ARG A 61 8.52 23.60 -1.19
N LEU A 62 9.05 22.38 -1.33
CA LEU A 62 8.30 21.18 -1.73
C LEU A 62 7.79 20.36 -0.53
N GLY A 63 8.14 20.73 0.71
CA GLY A 63 7.82 19.95 1.89
C GLY A 63 8.58 18.61 1.96
N LEU A 64 9.76 18.52 1.34
CA LEU A 64 10.57 17.31 1.32
C LEU A 64 11.78 17.43 2.26
N GLY A 65 12.20 16.29 2.82
CA GLY A 65 13.43 16.21 3.59
C GLY A 65 14.69 16.36 2.72
N VAL A 66 15.76 16.86 3.33
CA VAL A 66 17.07 17.01 2.68
C VAL A 66 17.91 15.76 2.95
N PRO A 67 18.34 15.00 1.92
CA PRO A 67 19.17 13.82 2.14
C PRO A 67 20.59 14.22 2.54
N ARG A 68 21.29 13.35 3.26
CA ARG A 68 22.69 13.57 3.68
C ARG A 68 23.67 13.63 2.49
N ILE A 69 23.35 12.93 1.41
CA ILE A 69 24.14 12.83 0.19
C ILE A 69 23.20 12.50 -0.99
N SER A 70 23.68 12.71 -2.22
CA SER A 70 22.97 12.28 -3.42
C SER A 70 22.63 10.78 -3.35
N TRP A 71 21.42 10.44 -3.80
CA TRP A 71 20.95 9.06 -3.91
C TRP A 71 20.56 8.71 -5.35
N HIS A 72 21.18 9.37 -6.35
CA HIS A 72 20.97 9.11 -7.79
C HIS A 72 20.97 7.63 -8.17
N ALA A 73 21.88 6.85 -7.61
CA ALA A 73 22.00 5.41 -7.86
C ALA A 73 21.44 4.54 -6.72
N ALA A 74 21.08 5.12 -5.58
CA ALA A 74 20.54 4.35 -4.47
C ALA A 74 19.02 4.20 -4.64
N ARG A 75 18.52 2.98 -4.49
CA ARG A 75 17.11 2.64 -4.68
C ARG A 75 16.45 2.08 -3.43
N ASP A 76 17.18 2.00 -2.33
CA ASP A 76 16.71 1.53 -1.02
C ASP A 76 15.44 2.25 -0.54
N ARG A 77 15.31 3.56 -0.77
CA ARG A 77 14.10 4.32 -0.41
C ARG A 77 12.87 3.92 -1.24
N ILE A 78 13.08 3.61 -2.52
CA ILE A 78 12.01 3.15 -3.43
C ILE A 78 11.65 1.69 -3.11
N ALA A 79 12.65 0.87 -2.78
CA ALA A 79 12.46 -0.48 -2.27
C ALA A 79 11.67 -0.48 -0.95
N GLU A 80 11.99 0.42 -0.02
CA GLU A 80 11.31 0.55 1.28
C GLU A 80 9.82 0.86 1.10
N ILE A 81 9.46 1.88 0.31
CA ILE A 81 8.04 2.17 0.04
C ILE A 81 7.34 1.01 -0.66
N GLY A 82 7.98 0.36 -1.63
CA GLY A 82 7.44 -0.84 -2.29
C GLY A 82 7.16 -1.97 -1.29
N GLY A 83 8.11 -2.22 -0.38
CA GLY A 83 8.00 -3.19 0.70
C GLY A 83 6.81 -2.90 1.64
N LEU A 84 6.62 -1.64 2.02
CA LEU A 84 5.50 -1.23 2.86
C LEU A 84 4.15 -1.39 2.14
N LEU A 85 4.08 -0.99 0.86
CA LEU A 85 2.86 -1.12 0.06
C LEU A 85 2.47 -2.58 -0.18
N VAL A 86 3.43 -3.48 -0.40
CA VAL A 86 3.13 -4.91 -0.56
C VAL A 86 2.63 -5.55 0.72
N GLN A 87 3.11 -5.09 1.89
CA GLN A 87 2.60 -5.54 3.19
C GLN A 87 1.15 -5.10 3.40
N VAL A 88 0.83 -3.83 3.14
CA VAL A 88 -0.54 -3.30 3.23
C VAL A 88 -1.48 -4.07 2.29
N THR A 89 -1.12 -4.17 1.01
CA THR A 89 -1.95 -4.89 0.04
C THR A 89 -2.06 -6.38 0.32
N GLY A 90 -1.06 -6.98 0.97
CA GLY A 90 -1.11 -8.33 1.51
C GLY A 90 -2.22 -8.51 2.55
N THR A 91 -2.30 -7.62 3.53
CA THR A 91 -3.37 -7.63 4.55
C THR A 91 -4.74 -7.36 3.91
N LEU A 92 -4.85 -6.39 3.00
CA LEU A 92 -6.12 -6.11 2.28
C LEU A 92 -6.58 -7.32 1.45
N GLY A 93 -5.66 -7.98 0.74
CA GLY A 93 -5.94 -9.19 -0.01
C GLY A 93 -6.41 -10.35 0.88
N LYS A 94 -5.83 -10.49 2.08
CA LYS A 94 -6.28 -11.48 3.08
C LYS A 94 -7.71 -11.20 3.55
N ILE A 95 -8.01 -9.96 3.92
CA ILE A 95 -9.35 -9.53 4.35
C ILE A 95 -10.38 -9.77 3.24
N ALA A 96 -10.07 -9.33 2.02
CA ALA A 96 -10.93 -9.50 0.87
C ALA A 96 -11.17 -10.98 0.53
N ASN A 97 -10.14 -11.82 0.61
CA ASN A 97 -10.30 -13.25 0.41
C ASN A 97 -11.23 -13.87 1.47
N GLU A 98 -11.15 -13.43 2.73
CA GLU A 98 -12.08 -13.89 3.77
C GLU A 98 -13.53 -13.47 3.47
N ILE A 99 -13.77 -12.21 3.11
CA ILE A 99 -15.10 -11.72 2.74
C ILE A 99 -15.68 -12.56 1.59
N ARG A 100 -14.84 -12.85 0.58
CA ARG A 100 -15.22 -13.71 -0.55
C ARG A 100 -15.59 -15.12 -0.11
N LEU A 101 -14.91 -15.68 0.90
CA LEU A 101 -15.21 -17.01 1.44
C LEU A 101 -16.51 -17.02 2.24
N LEU A 102 -16.72 -16.01 3.10
CA LEU A 102 -17.91 -15.90 3.94
C LEU A 102 -19.18 -15.57 3.14
N GLN A 103 -19.05 -14.95 1.96
CA GLN A 103 -20.16 -14.66 1.04
C GLN A 103 -20.56 -15.85 0.15
N LYS A 104 -19.84 -16.97 0.19
CA LYS A 104 -20.27 -18.18 -0.53
C LYS A 104 -21.67 -18.60 -0.07
N THR A 105 -22.49 -19.07 -1.01
CA THR A 105 -23.88 -19.48 -0.74
C THR A 105 -23.98 -20.54 0.35
N GLU A 106 -22.99 -21.43 0.45
CA GLU A 106 -22.94 -22.51 1.44
C GLU A 106 -22.55 -22.04 2.85
N VAL A 107 -22.01 -20.83 2.98
CA VAL A 107 -21.56 -20.24 4.26
C VAL A 107 -22.52 -19.12 4.66
N ASP A 108 -22.73 -18.15 3.78
CA ASP A 108 -23.67 -17.04 3.89
C ASP A 108 -23.61 -16.21 5.19
N GLU A 109 -22.43 -16.10 5.80
CA GLU A 109 -22.24 -15.40 7.08
C GLU A 109 -21.99 -13.89 6.91
N LEU A 110 -21.51 -13.46 5.74
CA LEU A 110 -21.19 -12.06 5.45
C LEU A 110 -21.43 -11.75 3.97
N ARG A 111 -21.90 -10.54 3.66
CA ARG A 111 -22.08 -10.08 2.28
C ARG A 111 -21.59 -8.65 2.11
N GLU A 112 -21.03 -8.35 0.94
CA GLU A 112 -20.79 -6.98 0.50
C GLU A 112 -22.10 -6.19 0.43
N PRO A 113 -22.06 -4.87 0.68
CA PRO A 113 -23.20 -4.00 0.47
C PRO A 113 -23.78 -4.12 -0.95
N PHE A 114 -25.11 -4.19 -1.03
CA PHE A 114 -25.86 -4.25 -2.28
C PHE A 114 -26.87 -3.11 -2.32
N HIS A 115 -26.54 -2.06 -3.07
CA HIS A 115 -27.39 -0.87 -3.19
C HIS A 115 -28.36 -0.99 -4.38
N ARG A 116 -29.46 -0.23 -4.32
CA ARG A 116 -30.46 -0.17 -5.38
C ARG A 116 -29.81 0.28 -6.69
N GLY A 117 -30.02 -0.48 -7.77
CA GLY A 117 -29.42 -0.22 -9.08
C GLY A 117 -28.12 -0.99 -9.36
N LYS A 118 -27.49 -1.61 -8.34
CA LYS A 118 -26.34 -2.49 -8.57
C LYS A 118 -26.79 -3.75 -9.29
N VAL A 119 -26.22 -4.02 -10.46
CA VAL A 119 -26.45 -5.27 -11.21
C VAL A 119 -25.40 -6.29 -10.77
N GLY A 120 -25.84 -7.38 -10.12
CA GLY A 120 -24.93 -8.45 -9.69
C GLY A 120 -24.59 -9.45 -10.81
N SER A 121 -25.48 -9.64 -11.78
CA SER A 121 -25.26 -10.45 -12.97
C SER A 121 -26.22 -10.02 -14.08
N SER A 122 -25.78 -10.12 -15.34
CA SER A 122 -26.59 -9.79 -16.52
C SER A 122 -27.73 -10.77 -16.77
N THR A 123 -27.59 -12.03 -16.34
CA THR A 123 -28.56 -13.11 -16.61
C THR A 123 -29.23 -13.66 -15.35
N MET A 124 -28.72 -13.36 -14.16
CA MET A 124 -29.23 -13.88 -12.89
C MET A 124 -29.59 -12.73 -11.94
N PRO A 125 -30.86 -12.29 -11.88
CA PRO A 125 -31.29 -11.15 -11.05
C PRO A 125 -31.02 -11.33 -9.55
N HIS A 126 -31.01 -12.57 -9.07
CA HIS A 126 -30.75 -12.91 -7.66
C HIS A 126 -29.25 -13.00 -7.32
N LYS A 127 -28.36 -13.06 -8.32
CA LYS A 127 -26.93 -13.29 -8.11
C LYS A 127 -26.25 -12.07 -7.54
N ARG A 128 -25.49 -12.25 -6.45
CA ARG A 128 -24.74 -11.20 -5.76
C ARG A 128 -23.29 -11.62 -5.58
N ASN A 129 -22.39 -11.07 -6.40
CA ASN A 129 -20.97 -11.39 -6.32
C ASN A 129 -20.25 -10.44 -5.36
N PRO A 130 -19.21 -10.91 -4.64
CA PRO A 130 -18.29 -10.06 -3.88
C PRO A 130 -17.28 -9.37 -4.82
N SER A 131 -17.78 -8.56 -5.75
CA SER A 131 -16.97 -7.98 -6.84
C SER A 131 -15.82 -7.12 -6.33
N THR A 132 -16.03 -6.41 -5.21
CA THR A 132 -15.03 -5.51 -4.64
C THR A 132 -13.89 -6.32 -4.03
N ALA A 133 -14.23 -7.34 -3.25
CA ALA A 133 -13.28 -8.25 -2.65
C ALA A 133 -12.50 -9.04 -3.71
N GLU A 134 -13.16 -9.50 -4.78
CA GLU A 134 -12.49 -10.16 -5.90
C GLU A 134 -11.46 -9.23 -6.58
N LEU A 135 -11.81 -7.97 -6.81
CA LEU A 135 -10.89 -6.97 -7.35
C LEU A 135 -9.69 -6.73 -6.41
N VAL A 136 -9.93 -6.57 -5.11
CA VAL A 136 -8.85 -6.37 -4.12
C VAL A 136 -7.90 -7.56 -4.09
N VAL A 137 -8.41 -8.80 -4.15
CA VAL A 137 -7.57 -10.01 -4.23
C VAL A 137 -6.73 -10.02 -5.51
N ALA A 138 -7.30 -9.62 -6.65
CA ALA A 138 -6.56 -9.53 -7.91
C ALA A 138 -5.45 -8.46 -7.85
N LEU A 139 -5.76 -7.26 -7.38
CA LEU A 139 -4.80 -6.16 -7.23
C LEU A 139 -3.67 -6.51 -6.26
N ALA A 140 -3.99 -7.16 -5.13
CA ALA A 140 -2.97 -7.60 -4.17
C ALA A 140 -1.95 -8.57 -4.78
N ARG A 141 -2.37 -9.41 -5.75
CA ARG A 141 -1.45 -10.29 -6.49
C ARG A 141 -0.58 -9.53 -7.48
N LEU A 142 -1.16 -8.56 -8.19
CA LEU A 142 -0.41 -7.70 -9.12
C LEU A 142 0.65 -6.88 -8.39
N VAL A 143 0.29 -6.26 -7.26
CA VAL A 143 1.25 -5.49 -6.45
C VAL A 143 2.40 -6.38 -5.96
N ARG A 144 2.10 -7.60 -5.49
CA ARG A 144 3.13 -8.56 -5.09
C ARG A 144 4.12 -8.89 -6.20
N ALA A 145 3.62 -9.05 -7.44
CA ALA A 145 4.48 -9.31 -8.60
C ALA A 145 5.31 -8.07 -8.99
N ALA A 146 4.75 -6.86 -8.84
CA ALA A 146 5.39 -5.61 -9.21
C ALA A 146 6.49 -5.13 -8.23
N VAL A 147 6.53 -5.66 -7.01
CA VAL A 147 7.48 -5.21 -5.97
C VAL A 147 8.85 -5.88 -6.10
N ALA A 148 8.93 -7.11 -6.61
CA ALA A 148 10.23 -7.81 -6.72
C ALA A 148 11.28 -7.03 -7.53
N PRO A 149 10.96 -6.41 -8.69
CA PRO A 149 11.91 -5.58 -9.44
C PRO A 149 12.38 -4.30 -8.71
N LEU A 150 11.72 -3.88 -7.62
CA LEU A 150 12.15 -2.70 -6.85
C LEU A 150 13.35 -3.01 -5.94
N LEU A 151 13.70 -4.28 -5.75
CA LEU A 151 14.82 -4.72 -4.94
C LEU A 151 16.15 -4.83 -5.72
N GLU A 152 16.09 -4.64 -7.04
CA GLU A 152 17.23 -4.62 -7.97
C GLU A 152 17.70 -3.18 -8.22
#